data_AF-A0AAV0QI98-F1
#
_entry.id   AF-A0AAV0QI98-F1
#
_cell.length_a   1.000
_cell.length_b   1.000
_cell.length_c   1.000
_cell.angle_alpha   90.00
_cell.angle_beta   90.00
_cell.angle_gamma   90.00
#
_symmetry.space_group_name_H-M   'P 1'
#
loop_
_entity.id
_entity.type
_entity.pdbx_description
1 polymer ?
#
loop_
_entity_poly.entity_id
_entity_poly.type
_entity_poly.pdbx_seq_one_letter_code
_entity_poly.pdbx_strand_id
1 'polypeptide(L)'
;MPIVDRAQEVQGSIFLLESKSSDHRKIPSDHIGQLSDPQDMEEKTEDSFDQFDVSQMSWSLMSLSQKSVHEMYSILIGNGKYQSALDFANRYGLQKDEVFKSQWLQSPKGIKDINMYLTKIKDLSFVLSECGEKIGPTEDDMKALLLHGIGVSNQFRFSEEENYDSHIWDFRIARLQLLQFRDRLETYLGINMGRYYIVLIFFTF
;
A
#
# COMPACT_ATOMS: atom_id res chain seq x y z
N MET A 1 -24.20 -21.73 28.50
CA MET A 1 -23.58 -21.53 27.16
C MET A 1 -23.98 -20.14 26.68
N PRO A 2 -23.06 -19.27 26.26
CA PRO A 2 -23.44 -17.98 25.71
C PRO A 2 -24.14 -18.24 24.36
N ILE A 3 -25.37 -17.76 24.23
CA ILE A 3 -26.17 -17.86 23.02
C ILE A 3 -25.60 -16.80 22.07
N VAL A 4 -24.77 -17.22 21.12
CA VAL A 4 -24.36 -16.35 20.01
C VAL A 4 -25.56 -16.30 19.07
N ASP A 5 -26.42 -15.31 19.28
CA ASP A 5 -27.57 -15.07 18.41
C ASP A 5 -27.06 -14.79 16.99
N ARG A 6 -27.68 -15.40 15.98
CA ARG A 6 -27.27 -15.20 14.58
C ARG A 6 -27.42 -13.72 14.26
N ALA A 7 -26.30 -13.05 13.93
CA ALA A 7 -26.32 -11.67 13.47
C ALA A 7 -27.31 -11.55 12.30
N GLN A 8 -28.37 -10.78 12.50
CA GLN A 8 -29.32 -10.47 11.43
C GLN A 8 -28.54 -9.78 10.31
N GLU A 9 -28.76 -10.19 9.07
CA GLU A 9 -28.12 -9.62 7.90
C GLU A 9 -28.64 -8.19 7.71
N VAL A 10 -28.00 -7.22 8.37
CA VAL A 10 -28.34 -5.80 8.23
C VAL A 10 -27.73 -5.32 6.92
N GLN A 11 -28.60 -4.97 5.98
CA GLN A 11 -28.22 -4.49 4.65
C GLN A 11 -27.25 -3.31 4.77
N GLY A 12 -26.05 -3.43 4.19
CA GLY A 12 -25.03 -2.36 4.16
C GLY A 12 -24.02 -2.35 5.32
N SER A 13 -24.07 -3.32 6.25
CA SER A 13 -23.10 -3.46 7.34
C SER A 13 -22.23 -4.71 7.17
N ILE A 14 -20.94 -4.61 7.54
CA ILE A 14 -20.00 -5.72 7.51
C ILE A 14 -19.51 -5.98 8.93
N PHE A 15 -19.50 -7.25 9.31
CA PHE A 15 -18.98 -7.68 10.59
C PHE A 15 -17.55 -8.16 10.43
N LEU A 16 -16.62 -7.53 11.15
CA LEU A 16 -15.21 -7.90 11.19
C LEU A 16 -14.95 -8.67 12.48
N LEU A 17 -14.44 -9.90 12.33
CA LEU A 17 -13.95 -10.70 13.43
C LEU A 17 -12.42 -10.63 13.44
N GLU A 18 -11.85 -10.09 14.52
CA GLU A 18 -10.41 -9.98 14.71
C GLU A 18 -9.96 -10.88 15.86
N SER A 19 -8.82 -11.55 15.70
CA SER A 19 -8.16 -12.30 16.78
C SER A 19 -6.79 -11.70 17.01
N LYS A 20 -6.48 -11.37 18.26
CA LYS A 20 -5.09 -11.10 18.65
C LYS A 20 -4.45 -12.44 19.00
N SER A 21 -3.68 -13.00 18.06
CA SER A 21 -2.79 -14.12 18.37
C SER A 21 -1.77 -13.63 19.39
N SER A 22 -1.77 -14.21 20.60
CA SER A 22 -0.64 -14.08 21.50
C SER A 22 0.46 -15.02 20.98
N ASP A 23 1.50 -14.46 20.37
CA ASP A 23 2.74 -15.21 20.09
C ASP A 23 3.43 -15.52 21.43
N HIS A 24 2.94 -16.55 22.12
CA HIS A 24 3.68 -17.16 23.22
C HIS A 24 4.86 -17.93 22.62
N ARG A 25 6.02 -17.30 22.74
CA ARG A 25 7.35 -17.81 22.42
C ARG A 25 7.51 -19.26 22.90
N LYS A 26 7.86 -20.16 21.98
CA LYS A 26 8.36 -21.50 22.30
C LYS A 26 9.68 -21.34 23.06
N ILE A 27 9.71 -21.74 24.33
CA ILE A 27 10.97 -21.96 25.06
C ILE A 27 11.39 -23.41 24.78
N PRO A 28 12.61 -23.68 24.27
CA PRO A 28 13.15 -25.03 24.23
C PRO A 28 13.47 -25.48 25.65
N SER A 29 12.86 -26.60 26.08
CA SER A 29 13.25 -27.31 27.30
C SER A 29 14.50 -28.12 26.99
N ASP A 30 15.66 -27.67 27.47
CA ASP A 30 16.89 -28.45 27.42
C ASP A 30 16.83 -29.57 28.48
N HIS A 31 17.00 -30.79 27.99
CA HIS A 31 17.07 -32.02 28.77
C HIS A 31 18.23 -31.98 29.78
N ILE A 32 17.92 -32.01 31.08
CA ILE A 32 18.86 -32.52 32.10
C ILE A 32 18.56 -34.02 32.26
N GLY A 33 19.38 -34.83 31.61
CA GLY A 33 19.52 -36.24 31.98
C GLY A 33 20.61 -36.36 33.05
N GLN A 34 20.26 -36.94 34.21
CA GLN A 34 21.16 -37.79 34.99
C GLN A 34 20.40 -38.60 36.07
N LEU A 35 20.17 -39.86 35.71
CA LEU A 35 20.15 -41.12 36.49
C LEU A 35 20.32 -41.05 38.03
N SER A 36 19.42 -41.70 38.80
CA SER A 36 19.72 -42.86 39.69
C SER A 36 18.49 -43.40 40.46
N ASP A 37 18.26 -44.70 40.26
CA ASP A 37 17.57 -45.80 40.98
C ASP A 37 16.28 -45.69 41.82
N PRO A 38 15.45 -46.76 41.80
CA PRO A 38 14.14 -46.84 42.46
C PRO A 38 14.18 -47.65 43.77
N GLN A 39 13.43 -47.26 44.80
CA GLN A 39 12.65 -48.13 45.70
C GLN A 39 11.80 -47.24 46.62
N ASP A 40 10.48 -47.33 46.52
CA ASP A 40 9.61 -47.80 47.61
C ASP A 40 8.14 -47.56 47.28
N MET A 41 7.36 -48.63 47.51
CA MET A 41 5.92 -48.67 47.37
C MET A 41 5.26 -47.91 48.51
N GLU A 42 4.41 -46.93 48.20
CA GLU A 42 3.28 -46.63 49.08
C GLU A 42 2.06 -46.20 48.26
N GLU A 43 1.02 -46.97 48.47
CA GLU A 43 -0.32 -46.89 47.92
C GLU A 43 -1.02 -45.65 48.47
N LYS A 44 -1.42 -44.72 47.58
CA LYS A 44 -2.41 -43.69 47.91
C LYS A 44 -3.40 -43.54 46.75
N THR A 45 -4.60 -44.02 47.03
CA THR A 45 -5.86 -43.56 46.43
C THR A 45 -5.88 -42.04 46.33
N GLU A 46 -6.00 -41.50 45.14
CA GLU A 46 -6.58 -40.18 44.94
C GLU A 46 -7.05 -40.04 43.49
N ASP A 47 -8.25 -39.49 43.37
CA ASP A 47 -9.06 -39.42 42.17
C ASP A 47 -8.26 -38.98 40.94
N SER A 48 -8.19 -39.86 39.94
CA SER A 48 -7.77 -39.50 38.58
C SER A 48 -8.89 -38.72 37.88
N PHE A 49 -9.24 -37.56 38.41
CA PHE A 49 -9.67 -36.49 37.51
C PHE A 49 -8.38 -35.91 36.94
N ASP A 50 -8.09 -36.31 35.70
CA ASP A 50 -7.00 -35.79 34.89
C ASP A 50 -6.77 -34.32 35.21
N GLN A 51 -5.60 -34.04 35.79
CA GLN A 51 -5.09 -32.71 36.02
C GLN A 51 -4.99 -32.05 34.65
N PHE A 52 -6.07 -31.41 34.20
CA PHE A 52 -6.09 -30.61 33.00
C PHE A 52 -4.97 -29.60 33.16
N ASP A 53 -3.88 -29.81 32.42
CA ASP A 53 -2.73 -28.92 32.42
C ASP A 53 -3.19 -27.61 31.78
N VAL A 54 -3.72 -26.70 32.60
CA VAL A 54 -4.21 -25.39 32.18
C VAL A 54 -3.08 -24.61 31.46
N SER A 55 -1.81 -24.98 31.69
CA SER A 55 -0.63 -24.49 30.96
C SER A 55 -0.65 -24.78 29.46
N GLN A 56 -1.35 -25.82 29.01
CA GLN A 56 -1.53 -26.14 27.59
C GLN A 56 -2.74 -25.45 26.95
N MET A 57 -3.61 -24.80 27.74
CA MET A 57 -4.76 -24.08 27.18
C MET A 57 -4.34 -22.72 26.62
N SER A 58 -4.44 -22.58 25.29
CA SER A 58 -4.30 -21.29 24.62
C SER A 58 -5.64 -20.58 24.55
N TRP A 59 -5.76 -19.42 25.20
CA TRP A 59 -6.88 -18.51 25.05
C TRP A 59 -6.58 -17.49 23.96
N SER A 60 -7.51 -17.30 23.02
CA SER A 60 -7.44 -16.19 22.05
C SER A 60 -8.57 -15.22 22.30
N LEU A 61 -8.23 -13.92 22.42
CA LEU A 61 -9.23 -12.88 22.48
C LEU A 61 -9.73 -12.60 21.07
N MET A 62 -11.03 -12.76 20.87
CA MET A 62 -11.70 -12.41 19.62
C MET A 62 -12.59 -11.18 19.83
N SER A 63 -12.53 -10.22 18.92
CA SER A 63 -13.42 -9.06 18.88
C SER A 63 -14.27 -9.08 17.63
N LEU A 64 -15.58 -8.94 17.81
CA LEU A 64 -16.53 -8.75 16.72
C LEU A 64 -16.92 -7.27 16.67
N SER A 65 -16.72 -6.61 15.54
CA SER A 65 -17.12 -5.23 15.34
C SER A 65 -17.94 -5.06 14.07
N GLN A 66 -18.96 -4.21 14.12
CA GLN A 66 -19.69 -3.75 12.95
C GLN A 66 -18.92 -2.60 12.30
N LYS A 67 -18.75 -2.66 10.99
CA LYS A 67 -18.07 -1.66 10.16
C LYS A 67 -18.94 -1.31 8.96
N SER A 68 -18.87 -0.06 8.53
CA SER A 68 -19.44 0.34 7.24
C SER A 68 -18.63 -0.23 6.07
N VAL A 69 -19.24 -0.30 4.89
CA VAL A 69 -18.58 -0.72 3.65
C VAL A 69 -17.33 0.12 3.36
N HIS A 70 -17.40 1.43 3.56
CA HIS A 70 -16.27 2.33 3.32
C HIS A 70 -15.14 2.12 4.35
N GLU A 71 -15.45 1.97 5.63
CA GLU A 71 -14.44 1.69 6.65
C GLU A 71 -13.73 0.36 6.39
N MET A 72 -14.48 -0.69 6.05
CA MET A 72 -13.89 -1.98 5.72
C MET A 72 -12.97 -1.89 4.50
N TYR A 73 -13.36 -1.11 3.49
CA TYR A 73 -12.53 -0.86 2.33
C TYR A 73 -11.22 -0.15 2.69
N SER A 74 -11.29 0.91 3.50
CA SER A 74 -10.09 1.62 4.00
C SER A 74 -9.19 0.69 4.83
N ILE A 75 -9.76 -0.20 5.64
CA ILE A 75 -9.00 -1.20 6.42
C ILE A 75 -8.28 -2.19 5.49
N LEU A 76 -8.94 -2.68 4.43
CA LEU A 76 -8.32 -3.60 3.48
C LEU A 76 -7.13 -2.95 2.75
N ILE A 77 -7.27 -1.67 2.37
CA ILE A 77 -6.18 -0.89 1.76
C ILE A 77 -5.04 -0.67 2.76
N GLY A 78 -5.34 -0.22 3.98
CA GLY A 78 -4.35 0.05 5.03
C GLY A 78 -3.56 -1.20 5.44
N ASN A 79 -4.19 -2.38 5.39
CA ASN A 79 -3.55 -3.67 5.66
C ASN A 79 -2.75 -4.23 4.46
N GLY A 80 -2.66 -3.51 3.34
CA GLY A 80 -1.95 -3.95 2.13
C GLY A 80 -2.63 -5.10 1.38
N LYS A 81 -3.89 -5.44 1.71
CA LYS A 81 -4.66 -6.53 1.06
C LYS A 81 -5.30 -6.03 -0.23
N TYR A 82 -4.50 -5.54 -1.16
CA TYR A 82 -4.96 -4.82 -2.34
C TYR A 82 -5.88 -5.64 -3.26
N GLN A 83 -5.59 -6.93 -3.46
CA GLN A 83 -6.45 -7.75 -4.31
C GLN A 83 -7.83 -7.97 -3.69
N SER A 84 -7.88 -8.25 -2.38
CA SER A 84 -9.14 -8.33 -1.65
C SER A 84 -9.88 -7.00 -1.68
N ALA A 85 -9.18 -5.86 -1.59
CA ALA A 85 -9.77 -4.54 -1.71
C ALA A 85 -10.36 -4.29 -3.10
N LEU A 86 -9.68 -4.69 -4.19
CA LEU A 86 -10.21 -4.57 -5.56
C LEU A 86 -11.45 -5.44 -5.77
N ASP A 87 -11.43 -6.68 -5.29
CA ASP A 87 -12.59 -7.57 -5.35
C ASP A 87 -13.76 -7.02 -4.53
N PHE A 88 -13.46 -6.44 -3.37
CA PHE A 88 -14.43 -5.76 -2.53
C PHE A 88 -15.04 -4.53 -3.23
N ALA A 89 -14.20 -3.69 -3.84
CA ALA A 89 -14.67 -2.54 -4.62
C ALA A 89 -15.55 -2.96 -5.80
N ASN A 90 -15.22 -4.06 -6.49
CA ASN A 90 -16.06 -4.62 -7.55
C ASN A 90 -17.45 -5.03 -7.04
N ARG A 91 -17.52 -5.67 -5.86
CA ARG A 91 -18.79 -6.14 -5.29
C ARG A 91 -19.70 -5.00 -4.84
N TYR A 92 -19.12 -3.94 -4.28
CA TYR A 92 -19.87 -2.82 -3.70
C TYR A 92 -19.88 -1.55 -4.58
N GLY A 93 -19.32 -1.59 -5.79
CA GLY A 93 -19.30 -0.46 -6.73
C GLY A 93 -18.41 0.71 -6.27
N LEU A 94 -17.37 0.46 -5.48
CA LEU A 94 -16.48 1.51 -4.96
C LEU A 94 -15.42 1.93 -5.99
N GLN A 95 -14.90 3.14 -5.83
CA GLN A 95 -13.79 3.64 -6.63
C GLN A 95 -12.48 2.90 -6.30
N LYS A 96 -11.81 2.41 -7.33
CA LYS A 96 -10.55 1.65 -7.22
C LYS A 96 -9.32 2.55 -7.09
N ASP A 97 -9.49 3.85 -7.33
CA ASP A 97 -8.41 4.84 -7.30
C ASP A 97 -7.62 4.79 -6.00
N GLU A 98 -8.29 4.69 -4.85
CA GLU A 98 -7.64 4.64 -3.54
C GLU A 98 -6.72 3.41 -3.38
N VAL A 99 -7.07 2.27 -3.99
CA VAL A 99 -6.20 1.09 -4.02
C VAL A 99 -4.95 1.37 -4.84
N PHE A 100 -5.12 1.90 -6.06
CA PHE A 100 -3.99 2.20 -6.94
C PHE A 100 -3.08 3.30 -6.39
N LYS A 101 -3.65 4.33 -5.75
CA LYS A 101 -2.90 5.37 -5.02
C LYS A 101 -2.05 4.76 -3.92
N SER A 102 -2.63 3.90 -3.08
CA SER A 102 -1.88 3.21 -2.02
C SER A 102 -0.76 2.32 -2.57
N GLN A 103 -1.04 1.54 -3.62
CA GLN A 103 -0.04 0.70 -4.28
C GLN A 103 1.10 1.53 -4.89
N TRP A 104 0.78 2.66 -5.53
CA TRP A 104 1.76 3.60 -6.07
C TRP A 104 2.67 4.17 -4.97
N LEU A 105 2.08 4.59 -3.84
CA LEU A 105 2.82 5.17 -2.71
C LEU A 105 3.79 4.16 -2.05
N GLN A 106 3.46 2.86 -2.09
CA GLN A 106 4.32 1.78 -1.58
C GLN A 106 5.31 1.23 -2.64
N SER A 107 5.18 1.66 -3.90
CA SER A 107 6.02 1.17 -4.99
C SER A 107 7.38 1.90 -5.05
N PRO A 108 8.40 1.31 -5.71
CA PRO A 108 9.66 2.00 -5.98
C PRO A 108 9.54 3.10 -7.05
N LYS A 109 8.35 3.32 -7.63
CA LYS A 109 8.04 4.39 -8.60
C LYS A 109 8.84 4.26 -9.91
N GLY A 110 9.07 3.03 -10.36
CA GLY A 110 9.70 2.78 -11.66
C GLY A 110 8.73 2.81 -12.83
N ILE A 111 9.24 2.66 -14.06
CA ILE A 111 8.45 2.58 -15.31
C ILE A 111 7.32 1.54 -15.24
N LYS A 112 7.61 0.38 -14.62
CA LYS A 112 6.61 -0.68 -14.46
C LYS A 112 5.46 -0.22 -13.55
N ASP A 113 5.76 0.45 -12.45
CA ASP A 113 4.77 0.92 -11.48
C ASP A 113 3.89 2.03 -12.07
N ILE A 114 4.47 2.92 -12.90
CA ILE A 114 3.71 3.95 -13.62
C ILE A 114 2.62 3.28 -14.45
N ASN A 115 2.99 2.27 -15.25
CA ASN A 115 2.05 1.56 -16.11
C ASN A 115 1.05 0.69 -15.32
N MET A 116 1.45 0.14 -14.17
CA MET A 116 0.60 -0.73 -13.38
C MET A 116 -0.42 0.02 -12.53
N TYR A 117 -0.08 1.21 -12.02
CA TYR A 117 -0.86 1.97 -11.05
C TYR A 117 -1.25 3.36 -11.54
N LEU A 118 -0.27 4.20 -11.90
CA LEU A 118 -0.49 5.63 -12.15
C LEU A 118 -1.41 5.88 -13.35
N THR A 119 -1.31 5.07 -14.41
CA THR A 119 -2.19 5.12 -15.59
C THR A 119 -3.66 4.75 -15.30
N LYS A 120 -3.93 4.06 -14.17
CA LYS A 120 -5.27 3.59 -13.79
C LYS A 120 -5.99 4.53 -12.83
N ILE A 121 -5.29 5.52 -12.27
CA ILE A 121 -5.84 6.50 -11.34
C ILE A 121 -6.55 7.59 -12.16
N LYS A 122 -7.80 7.90 -11.80
CA LYS A 122 -8.60 8.94 -12.47
C LYS A 122 -8.40 10.31 -11.85
N ASP A 123 -7.98 10.36 -10.59
CA ASP A 123 -7.61 11.59 -9.90
C ASP A 123 -6.37 12.25 -10.53
N LEU A 124 -6.63 13.15 -11.48
CA LEU A 124 -5.60 13.85 -12.23
C LEU A 124 -4.76 14.78 -11.35
N SER A 125 -5.35 15.34 -10.29
CA SER A 125 -4.64 16.22 -9.37
C SER A 125 -3.53 15.45 -8.65
N PHE A 126 -3.85 14.25 -8.16
CA PHE A 126 -2.90 13.33 -7.56
C PHE A 126 -1.82 12.86 -8.55
N VAL A 127 -2.22 12.51 -9.78
CA VAL A 127 -1.26 12.04 -10.80
C VAL A 127 -0.25 13.13 -11.14
N LEU A 128 -0.70 14.37 -11.33
CA LEU A 128 0.18 15.48 -11.69
C LEU A 128 1.08 15.91 -10.54
N SER A 129 0.59 15.91 -9.29
CA SER A 129 1.44 16.17 -8.13
C SER A 129 2.53 15.10 -7.98
N GLU A 130 2.18 13.82 -8.14
CA GLU A 130 3.17 12.73 -8.08
C GLU A 130 4.19 12.81 -9.22
N CYS A 131 3.78 13.17 -10.45
CA CYS A 131 4.70 13.37 -11.57
C CYS A 131 5.64 14.58 -11.39
N GLY A 132 5.22 15.62 -10.67
CA GLY A 132 6.00 16.84 -10.47
C GLY A 132 6.92 16.80 -9.25
N GLU A 133 6.51 16.12 -8.18
CA GLU A 133 7.24 16.14 -6.90
C GLU A 133 8.16 14.94 -6.67
N LYS A 134 7.87 13.79 -7.30
CA LYS A 134 8.63 12.57 -7.04
C LYS A 134 9.80 12.43 -8.00
N ILE A 135 10.85 11.77 -7.49
CA ILE A 135 12.06 11.45 -8.23
C ILE A 135 12.04 9.94 -8.50
N GLY A 136 12.14 9.57 -9.78
CA GLY A 136 12.30 8.18 -10.20
C GLY A 136 13.67 7.63 -9.77
N PRO A 137 13.81 6.32 -9.53
CA PRO A 137 15.07 5.73 -9.07
C PRO A 137 16.19 5.79 -10.11
N THR A 138 15.84 5.82 -11.40
CA THR A 138 16.79 5.98 -12.51
C THR A 138 16.44 7.17 -13.41
N GLU A 139 17.38 7.55 -14.29
CA GLU A 139 17.14 8.55 -15.34
C GLU A 139 15.93 8.21 -16.20
N ASP A 140 15.84 6.94 -16.65
CA ASP A 140 14.77 6.47 -17.52
C ASP A 140 13.42 6.48 -16.79
N ASP A 141 13.40 6.14 -15.50
CA ASP A 141 12.19 6.22 -14.68
C ASP A 141 11.74 7.67 -14.50
N MET A 142 12.68 8.59 -14.26
CA MET A 142 12.37 10.01 -14.15
C MET A 142 11.83 10.57 -15.47
N LYS A 143 12.44 10.20 -16.61
CA LYS A 143 11.96 10.57 -17.94
C LYS A 143 10.56 10.05 -18.20
N ALA A 144 10.31 8.77 -17.88
CA ALA A 144 9.00 8.16 -18.06
C ALA A 144 7.93 8.83 -17.18
N LEU A 145 8.26 9.18 -15.94
CA LEU A 145 7.36 9.86 -15.02
C LEU A 145 6.95 11.25 -15.54
N LEU A 146 7.94 12.04 -16.01
CA LEU A 146 7.69 13.35 -16.60
C LEU A 146 6.87 13.24 -17.90
N LEU A 147 7.20 12.30 -18.77
CA LEU A 147 6.45 12.07 -20.02
C LEU A 147 5.01 11.65 -19.75
N HIS A 148 4.77 10.81 -18.74
CA HIS A 148 3.43 10.43 -18.32
C HIS A 148 2.63 11.66 -17.86
N GLY A 149 3.18 12.49 -16.97
CA GLY A 149 2.51 13.72 -16.50
C GLY A 149 2.24 14.74 -17.62
N ILE A 150 3.17 14.91 -18.55
CA ILE A 150 2.96 15.76 -19.75
C ILE A 150 1.84 15.19 -20.63
N GLY A 151 1.80 13.86 -20.79
CA GLY A 151 0.76 13.16 -21.52
C GLY A 151 -0.62 13.41 -20.93
N VAL A 152 -0.76 13.22 -19.62
CA VAL A 152 -2.01 13.44 -18.86
C VAL A 152 -2.44 14.91 -18.92
N SER A 153 -1.50 15.85 -18.80
CA SER A 153 -1.81 17.28 -18.83
C SER A 153 -2.07 17.85 -20.23
N ASN A 154 -1.96 17.08 -21.30
CA ASN A 154 -2.16 17.58 -22.67
C ASN A 154 -3.58 18.13 -22.90
N GLN A 155 -4.59 17.58 -22.21
CA GLN A 155 -5.96 18.08 -22.29
C GLN A 155 -6.14 19.49 -21.69
N PHE A 156 -5.18 19.96 -20.89
CA PHE A 156 -5.18 21.29 -20.28
C PHE A 156 -4.25 22.27 -21.00
N ARG A 157 -4.00 22.06 -22.30
CA ARG A 157 -3.21 23.00 -23.11
C ARG A 157 -3.90 24.37 -23.13
N PHE A 158 -3.10 25.43 -23.18
CA PHE A 158 -3.61 26.79 -23.40
C PHE A 158 -4.34 26.85 -24.75
N SER A 159 -5.56 27.37 -24.74
CA SER A 159 -6.43 27.59 -25.89
C SER A 159 -6.89 29.05 -25.91
N GLU A 160 -7.26 29.57 -27.08
CA GLU A 160 -7.75 30.94 -27.26
C GLU A 160 -9.08 31.19 -26.53
N GLU A 161 -9.88 30.14 -26.32
CA GLU A 161 -11.06 30.19 -25.45
C GLU A 161 -10.60 30.10 -23.99
N GLU A 162 -10.57 31.25 -23.31
CA GLU A 162 -10.21 31.35 -21.90
C GLU A 162 -11.34 30.80 -21.02
N ASN A 163 -11.15 29.60 -20.48
CA ASN A 163 -11.94 29.11 -19.36
C ASN A 163 -11.27 29.59 -18.04
N TYR A 164 -11.96 30.45 -17.29
CA TYR A 164 -11.49 31.03 -16.03
C TYR A 164 -11.68 30.12 -14.82
N ASP A 165 -12.00 28.84 -15.01
CA ASP A 165 -12.08 27.89 -13.91
C ASP A 165 -10.71 27.78 -13.20
N SER A 166 -10.70 28.05 -11.89
CA SER A 166 -9.49 28.02 -11.05
C SER A 166 -8.80 26.66 -11.11
N HIS A 167 -9.57 25.57 -11.20
CA HIS A 167 -8.99 24.22 -11.22
C HIS A 167 -8.23 23.94 -12.53
N ILE A 168 -8.66 24.53 -13.65
CA ILE A 168 -7.96 24.40 -14.94
C ILE A 168 -6.61 25.13 -14.88
N TRP A 169 -6.55 26.26 -14.17
CA TRP A 169 -5.30 26.98 -13.95
C TRP A 169 -4.28 26.15 -13.19
N ASP A 170 -4.69 25.43 -12.14
CA ASP A 170 -3.80 24.55 -11.39
C ASP A 170 -3.17 23.49 -12.30
N PHE A 171 -3.97 22.86 -13.17
CA PHE A 171 -3.48 21.88 -14.14
C PHE A 171 -2.54 22.48 -15.20
N ARG A 172 -2.80 23.72 -15.64
CA ARG A 172 -1.92 24.46 -16.56
C ARG A 172 -0.58 24.78 -15.92
N ILE A 173 -0.58 25.19 -14.66
CA ILE A 173 0.66 25.46 -13.90
C ILE A 173 1.46 24.17 -13.72
N ALA A 174 0.80 23.07 -13.30
CA ALA A 174 1.45 21.77 -13.19
C ALA A 174 2.08 21.33 -14.53
N ARG A 175 1.39 21.56 -15.66
CA ARG A 175 1.94 21.28 -16.99
C ARG A 175 3.21 22.07 -17.27
N LEU A 176 3.22 23.37 -17.01
CA LEU A 176 4.40 24.23 -17.23
C LEU A 176 5.59 23.75 -16.39
N GLN A 177 5.34 23.38 -15.13
CA GLN A 177 6.36 22.81 -14.25
C GLN A 177 6.94 21.50 -14.80
N LEU A 178 6.10 20.58 -15.26
CA LEU A 178 6.55 19.31 -15.84
C LEU A 178 7.39 19.51 -17.11
N LEU A 179 7.01 20.45 -17.97
CA LEU A 179 7.80 20.82 -19.16
C LEU A 179 9.16 21.40 -18.76
N GLN A 180 9.18 22.31 -17.78
CA GLN A 180 10.41 22.90 -17.26
C GLN A 180 11.33 21.82 -16.65
N PHE A 181 10.80 20.87 -15.89
CA PHE A 181 11.58 19.78 -15.32
C PHE A 181 12.15 18.86 -16.38
N ARG A 182 11.40 18.58 -17.45
CA ARG A 182 11.89 17.80 -18.59
C ARG A 182 13.06 18.50 -19.27
N ASP A 183 12.94 19.79 -19.57
CA ASP A 183 14.01 20.55 -20.24
C ASP A 183 15.26 20.64 -19.35
N ARG A 184 15.06 20.82 -18.05
CA ARG A 184 16.15 20.84 -17.07
C ARG A 184 16.86 19.48 -16.97
N LEU A 185 16.11 18.37 -16.97
CA LEU A 185 16.66 17.03 -16.95
C LEU A 185 17.50 16.76 -18.21
N GLU A 186 16.97 17.05 -19.40
CA GLU A 186 17.71 16.89 -20.67
C GLU A 186 18.97 17.78 -20.72
N THR A 187 18.90 18.99 -20.18
CA THR A 187 20.06 19.89 -20.07
C THR A 187 21.14 19.29 -19.17
N TYR A 188 20.78 18.84 -17.96
CA TYR A 188 21.74 18.21 -17.04
C TYR A 188 22.38 16.98 -17.66
N LEU A 189 21.58 16.14 -18.29
CA LEU A 189 22.08 14.93 -18.94
C LEU A 189 23.00 15.25 -20.10
N GLY A 190 22.65 16.19 -20.96
CA GLY A 190 23.51 16.52 -22.08
C GLY A 190 24.79 17.27 -21.67
N ILE A 191 24.79 18.00 -20.55
CA ILE A 191 26.03 18.53 -19.95
C ILE A 191 26.85 17.36 -19.41
N ASN A 192 26.30 16.53 -18.54
CA ASN A 192 27.04 15.47 -17.84
C ASN A 192 27.52 14.36 -18.78
N MET A 193 26.75 14.04 -19.82
CA MET A 193 27.10 13.05 -20.85
C MET A 193 27.84 13.67 -22.05
N GLY A 194 28.22 14.95 -21.95
CA GLY A 194 29.01 15.67 -22.94
C GLY A 194 28.40 15.88 -24.32
N ARG A 195 27.08 15.74 -24.45
CA ARG A 195 26.35 16.04 -25.69
C ARG A 195 26.36 17.52 -26.06
N TYR A 196 26.49 18.43 -25.08
CA TYR A 196 26.52 19.88 -25.32
C TYR A 196 27.93 20.51 -25.36
N TYR A 197 29.00 19.79 -24.95
CA TYR A 197 30.36 20.33 -25.07
C TYR A 197 30.86 20.41 -26.51
N ILE A 198 30.31 19.56 -27.41
CA ILE A 198 30.64 19.61 -28.84
C ILE A 198 30.15 20.93 -29.47
N VAL A 199 28.98 21.45 -29.06
CA VAL A 199 28.42 22.69 -29.61
C VAL A 199 29.22 23.92 -29.17
N LEU A 200 29.78 23.93 -27.95
CA LEU A 200 30.63 25.03 -27.49
C LEU A 200 31.99 25.08 -28.22
N ILE A 201 32.53 23.93 -28.64
CA ILE A 201 33.76 23.88 -29.44
C ILE A 201 33.53 24.44 -30.85
N PHE A 202 32.34 24.25 -31.44
CA PHE A 202 32.02 24.81 -32.76
C PHE A 202 31.74 26.33 -32.75
N PHE A 203 31.48 26.94 -31.59
CA PHE A 203 31.35 28.40 -31.46
C PHE A 203 32.67 29.11 -31.10
N THR A 204 33.77 28.37 -30.94
CA THR A 204 35.10 28.92 -30.61
C THR A 204 36.16 28.72 -31.71
N PHE A 205 35.74 28.61 -32.98
CA PHE A 205 36.64 28.69 -34.15
C PHE A 205 36.12 29.67 -35.20
#